data_AF-A0A7X5DJR9-F1
#
_entry.id   AF-A0A7X5DJR9-F1
#
_cell.length_a   1.000
_cell.length_b   1.000
_cell.length_c   1.000
_cell.angle_alpha   90.00
_cell.angle_beta   90.00
_cell.angle_gamma   90.00
#
_symmetry.space_group_name_H-M   'P 1'
#
loop_
_entity.id
_entity.type
_entity.pdbx_description
1 polymer ?
#
loop_
_entity_poly.entity_id
_entity_poly.type
_entity_poly.pdbx_seq_one_letter_code
_entity_poly.pdbx_strand_id
1 'polypeptide(L)'
;AASRLRIEIDSMPEEVDAAERKLIQMQIEEQALMKETDRASQERLEKLRHDIAAAREALDAQKAEWQNEKDAIVGVQNLKAELESAQLDEERATREGNLQLASEIRYSRIPQLQQQLHVAEEAVKTKQQDGAILKEEVSEEEIASVVAAWTGIPVAKMMQGEMEKLVDLEEVLKGRVIGQDEAVGVVAGAIRRNRAGLSDPNRPIGSFLFLG
;
A
#
# COMPACT_ATOMS: atom_id res chain seq x y z
N ALA A 1 7.55 -1.34 4.38
CA ALA A 1 6.43 -0.80 3.60
C ALA A 1 6.73 -0.91 2.11
N ALA A 2 7.70 -0.15 1.57
CA ALA A 2 8.04 -0.17 0.14
C ALA A 2 8.32 -1.55 -0.49
N SER A 3 9.06 -2.43 0.20
CA SER A 3 9.32 -3.79 -0.31
C SER A 3 8.08 -4.69 -0.39
N ARG A 4 7.08 -4.46 0.48
CA ARG A 4 5.82 -5.23 0.47
C ARG A 4 4.94 -4.78 -0.69
N LEU A 5 4.79 -3.47 -0.86
CA LEU A 5 4.03 -2.90 -1.97
C LEU A 5 4.61 -3.34 -3.32
N ARG A 6 5.94 -3.38 -3.44
CA ARG A 6 6.60 -3.89 -4.65
C ARG A 6 6.29 -5.36 -4.92
N ILE A 7 6.27 -6.20 -3.89
CA ILE A 7 5.86 -7.61 -4.04
C ILE A 7 4.40 -7.70 -4.48
N GLU A 8 3.51 -6.89 -3.89
CA GLU A 8 2.08 -6.86 -4.25
C GLU A 8 1.87 -6.44 -5.72
N ILE A 9 2.60 -5.41 -6.20
CA ILE A 9 2.59 -4.98 -7.61
C ILE A 9 3.15 -6.04 -8.56
N ASP A 10 4.22 -6.73 -8.15
CA ASP A 10 4.87 -7.75 -8.97
C ASP A 10 4.07 -9.07 -9.00
N SER A 11 3.27 -9.35 -7.95
CA SER A 11 2.44 -10.53 -7.81
C SER A 11 1.06 -10.39 -8.46
N MET A 12 0.49 -11.52 -8.89
CA MET A 12 -0.88 -11.54 -9.40
C MET A 12 -1.87 -11.28 -8.25
N PRO A 13 -2.92 -10.44 -8.46
CA PRO A 13 -3.91 -10.17 -7.42
C PRO A 13 -4.58 -11.46 -6.93
N GLU A 14 -4.89 -11.54 -5.63
CA GLU A 14 -5.48 -12.74 -5.03
C GLU A 14 -6.79 -13.16 -5.70
N GLU A 15 -7.58 -12.19 -6.15
CA GLU A 15 -8.85 -12.43 -6.84
C GLU A 15 -8.64 -13.13 -8.20
N VAL A 16 -7.62 -12.70 -8.95
CA VAL A 16 -7.24 -13.27 -10.24
C VAL A 16 -6.64 -14.67 -10.05
N ASP A 17 -5.80 -14.86 -9.03
CA ASP A 17 -5.25 -16.19 -8.66
C ASP A 17 -6.35 -17.16 -8.23
N ALA A 18 -7.31 -16.72 -7.43
CA ALA A 18 -8.46 -17.52 -7.03
C ALA A 18 -9.33 -17.93 -8.22
N ALA A 19 -9.59 -16.99 -9.15
CA ALA A 19 -10.34 -17.25 -10.37
C ALA A 19 -9.61 -18.24 -11.29
N GLU A 20 -8.29 -18.13 -11.43
CA GLU A 20 -7.47 -19.06 -12.21
C GLU A 20 -7.48 -20.47 -11.62
N ARG A 21 -7.32 -20.62 -10.31
CA ARG A 21 -7.42 -21.92 -9.63
C ARG A 21 -8.79 -22.55 -9.82
N LYS A 22 -9.86 -21.76 -9.74
CA LYS A 22 -11.23 -22.23 -9.99
C LYS A 22 -11.40 -22.70 -11.43
N LEU A 23 -10.85 -21.98 -12.41
CA LEU A 23 -10.86 -22.38 -13.81
C LEU A 23 -10.15 -23.73 -14.01
N ILE A 24 -8.98 -23.91 -13.41
CA ILE A 24 -8.24 -25.18 -13.44
C ILE A 24 -9.07 -26.31 -12.85
N GLN A 25 -9.74 -26.08 -11.71
CA GLN A 25 -10.61 -27.08 -11.09
C GLN A 25 -11.76 -27.50 -12.02
N MET A 26 -12.42 -26.54 -12.67
CA MET A 26 -13.48 -26.82 -13.64
C MET A 26 -12.96 -27.60 -14.85
N GLN A 27 -11.76 -27.29 -15.34
CA GLN A 27 -11.13 -28.04 -16.43
C GLN A 27 -10.79 -29.48 -16.04
N ILE A 28 -10.36 -29.72 -14.80
CA ILE A 28 -10.12 -31.08 -14.28
C ILE A 28 -11.44 -31.86 -14.22
N GLU A 29 -12.51 -31.23 -13.74
CA GLU A 29 -13.85 -31.81 -13.72
C GLU A 29 -14.35 -32.14 -15.13
N GLU A 30 -14.10 -31.28 -16.11
CA GLU A 30 -14.41 -31.53 -17.53
C GLU A 30 -13.73 -32.82 -18.02
N GLN A 31 -12.43 -32.98 -17.74
CA GLN A 31 -11.68 -34.18 -18.13
C GLN A 31 -12.18 -35.46 -17.45
N ALA A 32 -12.71 -35.35 -16.23
CA ALA A 32 -13.34 -36.47 -15.54
C ALA A 32 -14.68 -36.85 -16.18
N LEU A 33 -15.56 -35.86 -16.41
CA LEU A 33 -16.87 -36.06 -17.03
C LEU A 33 -16.79 -36.57 -18.47
N MET A 34 -15.74 -36.21 -19.22
CA MET A 34 -15.50 -36.74 -20.57
C MET A 34 -15.30 -38.26 -20.63
N LYS A 35 -14.97 -38.91 -19.50
CA LYS A 35 -14.81 -40.37 -19.41
C LYS A 35 -16.10 -41.09 -19.01
N GLU A 36 -17.13 -40.36 -18.63
CA GLU A 36 -18.43 -40.89 -18.24
C GLU A 36 -19.37 -40.99 -19.46
N THR A 37 -20.30 -41.94 -19.44
CA THR A 37 -21.15 -42.26 -20.60
C THR A 37 -22.65 -42.12 -20.33
N ASP A 38 -23.05 -41.81 -19.10
CA ASP A 38 -24.45 -41.62 -18.74
C ASP A 38 -24.98 -40.25 -19.20
N ARG A 39 -26.30 -40.20 -19.42
CA ARG A 39 -26.97 -39.00 -19.96
C ARG A 39 -26.88 -37.79 -19.03
N ALA A 40 -26.87 -38.02 -17.71
CA ALA A 40 -26.78 -36.93 -16.74
C ALA A 40 -25.39 -36.27 -16.75
N SER A 41 -24.33 -37.06 -16.93
CA SER A 41 -22.97 -36.55 -17.07
C SER A 41 -22.72 -35.83 -18.39
N GLN A 42 -23.38 -36.23 -19.48
CA GLN A 42 -23.34 -35.48 -20.74
C GLN A 42 -24.00 -34.09 -20.61
N GLU A 43 -25.17 -34.00 -19.98
CA GLU A 43 -25.84 -32.71 -19.71
C GLU A 43 -25.00 -31.81 -18.78
N ARG A 44 -24.35 -32.39 -17.76
CA ARG A 44 -23.40 -31.65 -16.89
C ARG A 44 -22.19 -31.16 -17.65
N LEU A 45 -21.61 -31.98 -18.53
CA LEU A 45 -20.44 -31.63 -19.32
C LEU A 45 -20.71 -30.43 -20.22
N GLU A 46 -21.86 -30.39 -20.90
CA GLU A 46 -22.24 -29.25 -21.73
C GLU A 46 -22.37 -27.97 -20.91
N LYS A 47 -23.01 -28.06 -19.73
CA LYS A 47 -23.17 -26.92 -18.84
C LYS A 47 -21.83 -26.42 -18.30
N LEU A 48 -20.96 -27.34 -17.88
CA LEU A 48 -19.62 -27.04 -17.38
C LEU A 48 -18.74 -26.39 -18.45
N ARG A 49 -18.84 -26.80 -19.72
CA ARG A 49 -18.13 -26.15 -20.83
C ARG A 49 -18.55 -24.71 -21.04
N HIS A 50 -19.85 -24.43 -20.94
CA HIS A 50 -20.36 -23.06 -21.00
C HIS A 50 -19.81 -22.22 -19.84
N ASP A 51 -19.82 -22.77 -18.62
CA ASP A 51 -19.31 -22.09 -17.43
C ASP A 51 -17.79 -21.86 -17.50
N ILE A 52 -17.02 -22.82 -18.04
CA ILE A 52 -15.58 -22.68 -18.31
C ILE A 52 -15.33 -21.56 -19.31
N ALA A 53 -16.10 -21.48 -20.39
CA ALA A 53 -15.95 -20.43 -21.40
C ALA A 53 -16.19 -19.04 -20.79
N ALA A 54 -17.29 -18.88 -20.03
CA ALA A 54 -17.60 -17.63 -19.35
C ALA A 54 -16.54 -17.25 -18.29
N ALA A 55 -16.09 -18.22 -17.48
CA ALA A 55 -15.05 -17.99 -16.48
C ALA A 55 -13.70 -17.60 -17.10
N ARG A 56 -13.36 -18.21 -18.26
CA ARG A 56 -12.14 -17.88 -19.00
C ARG A 56 -12.19 -16.47 -19.56
N GLU A 57 -13.30 -16.09 -20.19
CA GLU A 57 -13.47 -14.73 -20.72
C GLU A 57 -13.36 -13.66 -19.62
N ALA A 58 -14.00 -13.91 -18.46
CA ALA A 58 -13.88 -13.01 -17.31
C ALA A 58 -12.45 -12.93 -16.77
N LEU A 59 -11.74 -14.05 -16.67
CA LEU A 59 -10.35 -14.09 -16.22
C LEU A 59 -9.41 -13.37 -17.18
N ASP A 60 -9.58 -13.57 -18.49
CA ASP A 60 -8.77 -12.93 -19.52
C ASP A 60 -8.98 -11.39 -19.50
N ALA A 61 -10.20 -10.93 -19.27
CA ALA A 61 -10.51 -9.51 -19.08
C ALA A 61 -9.81 -8.92 -17.84
N GLN A 62 -9.91 -9.58 -16.68
CA GLN A 62 -9.25 -9.14 -15.45
C GLN A 62 -7.72 -9.13 -15.57
N LYS A 63 -7.14 -10.15 -16.20
CA LYS A 63 -5.69 -10.22 -16.45
C LYS A 63 -5.22 -9.10 -17.35
N ALA A 64 -5.99 -8.77 -18.40
CA ALA A 64 -5.67 -7.67 -19.30
C ALA A 64 -5.71 -6.31 -18.58
N GLU A 65 -6.72 -6.09 -17.75
CA GLU A 65 -6.84 -4.87 -16.92
C GLU A 65 -5.66 -4.73 -15.95
N TRP A 66 -5.37 -5.78 -15.18
CA TRP A 66 -4.23 -5.80 -14.27
C TRP A 66 -2.90 -5.57 -14.99
N GLN A 67 -2.67 -6.21 -16.13
CA GLN A 67 -1.44 -6.03 -16.90
C GLN A 67 -1.30 -4.59 -17.39
N ASN A 68 -2.38 -3.98 -17.89
CA ASN A 68 -2.38 -2.58 -18.32
C ASN A 68 -2.10 -1.59 -17.18
N GLU A 69 -2.59 -1.87 -15.97
CA GLU A 69 -2.28 -1.09 -14.78
C GLU A 69 -0.81 -1.26 -14.38
N LYS A 70 -0.33 -2.50 -14.32
CA LYS A 70 1.05 -2.82 -13.99
C LYS A 70 2.03 -2.13 -14.94
N ASP A 71 1.78 -2.21 -16.24
CA ASP A 71 2.63 -1.59 -17.26
C ASP A 71 2.66 -0.06 -17.13
N ALA A 72 1.54 0.55 -16.75
CA ALA A 72 1.49 1.99 -16.50
C ALA A 72 2.34 2.39 -15.28
N ILE A 73 2.24 1.64 -14.18
CA ILE A 73 3.03 1.87 -12.95
C ILE A 73 4.54 1.65 -13.23
N VAL A 74 4.89 0.56 -13.91
CA VAL A 74 6.27 0.27 -14.29
C VAL A 74 6.83 1.36 -15.21
N GLY A 75 6.01 1.90 -16.13
CA GLY A 75 6.37 3.04 -16.97
C GLY A 75 6.74 4.28 -16.15
N VAL A 76 5.94 4.64 -15.14
CA VAL A 76 6.23 5.75 -14.22
C VAL A 76 7.53 5.51 -13.46
N GLN A 77 7.76 4.29 -12.96
CA GLN A 77 9.00 3.94 -12.24
C GLN A 77 10.24 4.06 -13.13
N ASN A 78 10.14 3.60 -14.39
CA ASN A 78 11.24 3.71 -15.35
C ASN A 78 11.56 5.18 -15.66
N LEU A 79 10.53 6.02 -15.86
CA LEU A 79 10.72 7.46 -16.08
C LEU A 79 11.37 8.15 -14.87
N LYS A 80 11.00 7.77 -13.64
CA LYS A 80 11.66 8.25 -12.41
C LYS A 80 13.14 7.85 -12.38
N ALA A 81 13.44 6.60 -12.69
CA ALA A 81 14.82 6.10 -12.73
C ALA A 81 15.65 6.78 -13.83
N GLU A 82 15.08 7.02 -15.01
CA GLU A 82 15.72 7.76 -16.10
C GLU A 82 15.97 9.23 -15.72
N LEU A 83 15.04 9.86 -15.01
CA LEU A 83 15.20 11.23 -14.51
C LEU A 83 16.32 11.34 -13.48
N GLU A 84 16.39 10.41 -12.52
CA GLU A 84 17.49 10.34 -11.55
C GLU A 84 18.84 10.10 -12.24
N SER A 85 18.88 9.19 -13.20
CA SER A 85 20.08 8.92 -14.00
C SER A 85 20.53 10.17 -14.77
N ALA A 86 19.60 10.89 -15.40
CA ALA A 86 19.90 12.15 -16.09
C ALA A 86 20.42 13.24 -15.14
N GLN A 87 19.91 13.33 -13.91
CA GLN A 87 20.43 14.25 -12.90
C GLN A 87 21.87 13.91 -12.50
N LEU A 88 22.15 12.62 -12.27
CA LEU A 88 23.51 12.16 -11.96
C LEU A 88 24.50 12.39 -13.12
N ASP A 89 24.04 12.21 -14.36
CA ASP A 89 24.84 12.48 -15.56
C ASP A 89 25.14 13.99 -15.71
N GLU A 90 24.18 14.87 -15.39
CA GLU A 90 24.37 16.32 -15.36
C GLU A 90 25.44 16.72 -14.32
N GLU A 91 25.35 16.17 -13.11
CA GLU A 91 26.33 16.43 -12.05
C GLU A 91 27.73 15.91 -12.43
N ARG A 92 27.80 14.77 -13.11
CA ARG A 92 29.07 14.20 -13.59
C ARG A 92 29.67 15.09 -14.69
N ALA A 93 28.88 15.45 -15.71
CA ALA A 93 29.32 16.32 -16.80
C ALA A 93 29.80 17.69 -16.29
N THR A 94 29.13 18.24 -15.28
CA THR A 94 29.54 19.49 -14.62
C THR A 94 30.88 19.35 -13.91
N ARG A 95 31.10 18.25 -13.17
CA ARG A 95 32.37 17.98 -12.47
C ARG A 95 33.54 17.76 -13.42
N GLU A 96 33.29 17.14 -14.58
CA GLU A 96 34.30 16.87 -15.61
C GLU A 96 34.59 18.10 -16.50
N GLY A 97 33.85 19.21 -16.32
CA GLY A 97 34.01 20.43 -17.10
C GLY A 97 33.37 20.38 -18.48
N ASN A 98 32.57 19.35 -18.78
CA ASN A 98 31.81 19.24 -20.03
C ASN A 98 30.51 20.06 -19.93
N LEU A 99 30.65 21.39 -19.95
CA LEU A 99 29.55 22.34 -19.76
C LEU A 99 28.49 22.26 -20.87
N GLN A 100 28.87 21.88 -22.09
CA GLN A 100 27.93 21.73 -23.20
C GLN A 100 26.97 20.56 -22.97
N LEU A 101 27.50 19.40 -22.58
CA LEU A 101 26.69 18.23 -22.24
C LEU A 101 25.81 18.49 -21.01
N ALA A 102 26.35 19.11 -19.96
CA ALA A 102 25.58 19.47 -18.77
C ALA A 102 24.41 20.40 -19.11
N SER A 103 24.64 21.41 -19.95
CA SER A 103 23.59 22.33 -20.42
C SER A 103 22.50 21.61 -21.23
N GLU A 104 22.87 20.68 -22.11
CA GLU A 104 21.91 19.90 -22.89
C GLU A 104 21.04 19.03 -21.98
N ILE A 105 21.65 18.31 -21.04
CA ILE A 105 20.91 17.46 -20.09
C ILE A 105 19.97 18.31 -19.24
N ARG A 106 20.45 19.44 -18.71
CA ARG A 106 19.69 20.30 -17.81
C ARG A 106 18.52 21.01 -18.46
N TYR A 107 18.67 21.52 -19.67
CA TYR A 107 17.65 22.36 -20.33
C TYR A 107 16.84 21.63 -21.40
N SER A 108 17.24 20.43 -21.82
CA SER A 108 16.50 19.62 -22.80
C SER A 108 16.00 18.32 -22.18
N ARG A 109 16.92 17.44 -21.77
CA ARG A 109 16.57 16.06 -21.38
C ARG A 109 15.78 15.97 -20.07
N ILE A 110 16.22 16.65 -19.02
CA ILE A 110 15.54 16.66 -17.72
C ILE A 110 14.11 17.23 -17.85
N PRO A 111 13.89 18.41 -18.47
CA PRO A 111 12.54 18.93 -18.67
C PRO A 111 11.62 18.00 -19.48
N GLN A 112 12.15 17.34 -20.52
CA GLN A 112 11.38 16.37 -21.31
C GLN A 112 10.95 15.16 -20.46
N LEU A 113 11.88 14.58 -19.68
CA LEU A 113 11.57 13.47 -18.77
C LEU A 113 10.58 13.88 -17.67
N GLN A 114 10.71 15.08 -17.13
CA GLN A 114 9.75 15.62 -16.15
C GLN A 114 8.34 15.76 -16.74
N GLN A 115 8.23 16.25 -17.99
CA GLN A 115 6.94 16.38 -18.66
C GLN A 115 6.31 15.01 -18.95
N GLN A 116 7.11 14.06 -19.44
CA GLN A 116 6.65 12.68 -19.66
C GLN A 116 6.21 12.01 -18.38
N LEU A 117 6.98 12.17 -17.29
CA LEU A 117 6.66 11.65 -15.98
C LEU A 117 5.33 12.22 -15.48
N HIS A 118 5.13 13.53 -15.58
CA HIS A 118 3.90 14.17 -15.14
C HIS A 118 2.66 13.64 -15.87
N VAL A 119 2.73 13.48 -17.20
CA VAL A 119 1.63 12.92 -17.99
C VAL A 119 1.36 11.45 -17.61
N ALA A 120 2.40 10.66 -17.38
CA ALA A 120 2.26 9.27 -16.97
C ALA A 120 1.64 9.15 -15.57
N GLU A 121 2.05 10.01 -14.63
CA GLU A 121 1.49 10.06 -13.27
C GLU A 121 0.01 10.48 -13.28
N GLU A 122 -0.38 11.47 -14.10
CA GLU A 122 -1.80 11.85 -14.25
C GLU A 122 -2.64 10.71 -14.85
N ALA A 123 -2.09 9.98 -15.82
CA ALA A 123 -2.78 8.83 -16.43
C ALA A 123 -3.01 7.71 -15.40
N VAL A 124 -2.00 7.41 -14.57
CA VAL A 124 -2.13 6.42 -13.48
C VAL A 124 -3.14 6.89 -12.42
N LYS A 125 -3.06 8.16 -12.02
CA LYS A 125 -3.96 8.74 -11.02
C LYS A 125 -5.43 8.72 -11.45
N THR A 126 -5.70 9.01 -12.72
CA THR A 126 -7.06 8.96 -13.28
C THR A 126 -7.60 7.53 -13.22
N LYS A 127 -6.79 6.53 -13.61
CA LYS A 127 -7.17 5.11 -13.51
C LYS A 127 -7.39 4.66 -12.06
N GLN A 128 -6.62 5.17 -11.10
CA GLN A 128 -6.80 4.87 -9.68
C GLN A 128 -8.11 5.42 -9.12
N GLN A 129 -8.60 6.57 -9.60
CA GLN A 129 -9.89 7.13 -9.17
C GLN A 129 -11.10 6.32 -9.67
N ASP A 130 -10.96 5.62 -10.79
CA ASP A 130 -12.00 4.77 -11.37
C ASP A 130 -12.07 3.37 -10.74
N GLY A 131 -11.23 3.08 -9.73
CA GLY A 131 -11.26 1.82 -8.97
C GLY A 131 -10.16 0.82 -9.32
N ALA A 132 -8.92 1.29 -9.46
CA ALA A 132 -7.78 0.46 -9.84
C ALA A 132 -7.54 -0.74 -8.90
N ILE A 133 -7.08 -1.84 -9.51
CA ILE A 133 -6.69 -3.08 -8.84
C ILE A 133 -5.37 -2.87 -8.06
N LEU A 134 -4.47 -2.04 -8.58
CA LEU A 134 -3.17 -1.73 -7.98
C LEU A 134 -3.12 -0.33 -7.37
N LYS A 135 -2.79 -0.25 -6.08
CA LYS A 135 -2.49 1.01 -5.39
C LYS A 135 -0.99 1.30 -5.44
N GLU A 136 -0.61 2.49 -5.89
CA GLU A 136 0.80 2.93 -5.90
C GLU A 136 1.17 3.77 -4.67
N GLU A 137 0.20 4.39 -4.00
CA GLU A 137 0.45 5.26 -2.85
C GLU A 137 0.55 4.47 -1.54
N VAL A 138 1.66 4.69 -0.81
CA VAL A 138 1.82 4.14 0.54
C VAL A 138 0.95 4.91 1.52
N SER A 139 -0.14 4.29 1.97
CA SER A 139 -1.04 4.87 2.96
C SER A 139 -0.50 4.78 4.40
N GLU A 140 -1.05 5.61 5.31
CA GLU A 140 -0.76 5.51 6.75
C GLU A 140 -1.12 4.13 7.31
N GLU A 141 -2.16 3.50 6.77
CA GLU A 141 -2.60 2.15 7.14
C GLU A 141 -1.55 1.09 6.79
N GLU A 142 -0.91 1.18 5.62
CA GLU A 142 0.15 0.27 5.20
C GLU A 142 1.40 0.43 6.08
N ILE A 143 1.77 1.67 6.41
CA ILE A 143 2.87 1.94 7.34
C ILE A 143 2.55 1.35 8.71
N ALA A 144 1.34 1.60 9.23
CA ALA A 144 0.90 1.07 10.51
C ALA A 144 0.87 -0.46 10.52
N SER A 145 0.48 -1.12 9.41
CA SER A 145 0.50 -2.59 9.30
C SER A 145 1.91 -3.18 9.46
N VAL A 146 2.92 -2.51 8.90
CA VAL A 146 4.32 -2.95 8.99
C VAL A 146 4.86 -2.74 10.40
N VAL A 147 4.61 -1.57 10.99
CA VAL A 147 5.05 -1.28 12.36
C VAL A 147 4.33 -2.20 13.34
N ALA A 148 3.06 -2.53 13.12
CA ALA A 148 2.30 -3.47 13.93
C ALA A 148 2.91 -4.87 13.90
N ALA A 149 3.30 -5.36 12.72
CA ALA A 149 3.95 -6.66 12.57
C ALA A 149 5.29 -6.73 13.34
N TRP A 150 6.04 -5.63 13.40
CA TRP A 150 7.32 -5.58 14.11
C TRP A 150 7.19 -5.37 15.61
N THR A 151 6.23 -4.56 16.04
CA THR A 151 6.07 -4.13 17.44
C THR A 151 5.05 -4.96 18.21
N GLY A 152 4.19 -5.71 17.52
CA GLY A 152 3.05 -6.43 18.10
C GLY A 152 1.90 -5.52 18.55
N ILE A 153 1.98 -4.21 18.31
CA ILE A 153 0.92 -3.26 18.67
C ILE A 153 -0.15 -3.28 17.55
N PRO A 154 -1.44 -3.50 17.85
CA PRO A 154 -2.48 -3.54 16.83
C PRO A 154 -2.61 -2.24 16.03
N VAL A 155 -2.87 -2.34 14.72
CA VAL A 155 -3.06 -1.20 13.81
C VAL A 155 -4.15 -0.26 14.33
N ALA A 156 -5.26 -0.80 14.83
CA ALA A 156 -6.33 0.00 15.43
C ALA A 156 -5.82 0.92 16.57
N LYS A 157 -4.86 0.45 17.37
CA LYS A 157 -4.23 1.26 18.42
C LYS A 157 -3.20 2.24 17.87
N MET A 158 -2.61 2.00 16.71
CA MET A 158 -1.69 2.96 16.08
C MET A 158 -2.45 4.09 15.40
N MET A 159 -3.49 3.75 14.65
CA MET A 159 -4.35 4.68 13.92
C MET A 159 -5.21 5.56 14.83
N GLN A 160 -5.45 5.12 16.07
CA GLN A 160 -6.13 5.97 17.06
C GLN A 160 -5.31 7.24 17.32
N GLY A 161 -5.95 8.38 17.10
CA GLY A 161 -5.35 9.69 17.24
C GLY A 161 -4.75 9.90 18.63
N GLU A 162 -3.61 10.59 18.69
CA GLU A 162 -2.93 10.86 19.95
C GLU A 162 -3.83 11.60 20.95
N MET A 163 -4.68 12.51 20.45
CA MET A 163 -5.68 13.20 21.27
C MET A 163 -6.74 12.27 21.86
N GLU A 164 -7.27 11.32 21.08
CA GLU A 164 -8.26 10.36 21.58
C GLU A 164 -7.69 9.45 22.67
N LYS A 165 -6.44 8.99 22.50
CA LYS A 165 -5.73 8.21 23.55
C LYS A 165 -5.59 8.98 24.86
N LEU A 166 -5.49 10.31 24.78
CA LEU A 166 -5.29 11.18 25.92
C LEU A 166 -6.59 11.54 26.65
N VAL A 167 -7.71 11.56 25.92
CA VAL A 167 -9.05 11.79 26.51
C VAL A 167 -9.38 10.66 27.48
N ASP A 168 -9.16 9.40 27.10
CA ASP A 168 -9.51 8.23 27.91
C ASP A 168 -8.41 7.78 28.87
N LEU A 169 -7.29 8.52 28.95
CA LEU A 169 -6.09 8.11 29.67
C LEU A 169 -6.34 7.81 31.17
N GLU A 170 -7.18 8.61 31.83
CA GLU A 170 -7.50 8.42 33.25
C GLU A 170 -8.28 7.13 33.49
N GLU A 171 -9.28 6.85 32.66
CA GLU A 171 -10.10 5.64 32.76
C GLU A 171 -9.28 4.38 32.44
N VAL A 172 -8.37 4.46 31.45
CA VAL A 172 -7.41 3.38 31.16
C VAL A 172 -6.50 3.09 32.35
N LEU A 173 -6.03 4.13 33.05
CA LEU A 173 -5.18 3.98 34.24
C LEU A 173 -5.95 3.39 35.43
N LYS A 174 -7.19 3.86 35.69
CA LYS A 174 -8.06 3.31 36.74
C LYS A 174 -8.43 1.84 36.52
N GLY A 175 -8.49 1.39 35.27
CA GLY A 175 -8.67 -0.03 34.95
C GLY A 175 -7.53 -0.93 35.46
N ARG A 176 -6.35 -0.36 35.78
CA ARG A 176 -5.17 -1.10 36.29
C ARG A 176 -4.73 -0.65 37.68
N VAL A 177 -5.08 0.56 38.09
CA VAL A 177 -4.73 1.14 39.40
C VAL A 177 -5.98 1.18 40.26
N ILE A 178 -5.94 0.47 41.38
CA ILE A 178 -7.05 0.43 42.34
C ILE A 178 -6.91 1.64 43.28
N GLY A 179 -7.88 2.56 43.23
CA GLY A 179 -7.87 3.80 44.01
C GLY A 179 -6.90 4.85 43.46
N GLN A 180 -6.48 5.80 44.31
CA GLN A 180 -5.53 6.87 43.97
C GLN A 180 -6.03 7.82 42.87
N ASP A 181 -7.34 8.13 42.86
CA ASP A 181 -7.98 8.99 41.84
C ASP A 181 -7.27 10.34 41.66
N GLU A 182 -6.81 10.95 42.76
CA GLU A 182 -6.07 12.22 42.73
C GLU A 182 -4.72 12.07 42.01
N ALA A 183 -3.94 11.04 42.33
CA ALA A 183 -2.64 10.81 41.72
C ALA A 183 -2.78 10.49 40.21
N VAL A 184 -3.77 9.67 39.84
CA VAL A 184 -4.08 9.36 38.44
C VAL A 184 -4.47 10.62 37.66
N GLY A 185 -5.34 11.47 38.23
CA GLY A 185 -5.74 12.73 37.62
C GLY A 185 -4.58 13.72 37.43
N VAL A 186 -3.70 13.85 38.44
CA VAL A 186 -2.52 14.73 38.36
C VAL A 186 -1.55 14.26 37.26
N VAL A 187 -1.30 12.96 37.17
CA VAL A 187 -0.40 12.37 36.16
C VAL A 187 -0.99 12.53 34.76
N ALA A 188 -2.25 12.14 34.55
CA ALA A 188 -2.90 12.25 33.25
C ALA A 188 -3.01 13.71 32.79
N GLY A 189 -3.33 14.64 33.70
CA GLY A 189 -3.38 16.07 33.41
C GLY A 189 -2.03 16.68 33.01
N ALA A 190 -0.92 16.24 33.61
CA ALA A 190 0.42 16.64 33.19
C ALA A 190 0.79 16.09 31.81
N ILE A 191 0.48 14.82 31.52
CA ILE A 191 0.72 14.21 30.20
C ILE A 191 -0.09 14.94 29.11
N ARG A 192 -1.38 15.25 29.35
CA ARG A 192 -2.22 16.03 28.42
C ARG A 192 -1.65 17.42 28.14
N ARG A 193 -1.24 18.16 29.18
CA ARG A 193 -0.66 19.51 29.02
C ARG A 193 0.62 19.49 28.19
N ASN A 194 1.50 18.52 28.44
CA ASN A 194 2.73 18.39 27.67
C ASN A 194 2.44 18.08 26.19
N ARG A 195 1.53 17.14 25.92
CA ARG A 195 1.14 16.78 24.54
C ARG A 195 0.39 17.89 23.80
N ALA A 196 -0.34 18.74 24.52
CA ALA A 196 -0.95 19.96 23.97
C ALA A 196 0.05 21.10 23.71
N GLY A 197 1.35 20.90 23.97
CA GLY A 197 2.39 21.93 23.78
C GLY A 197 2.32 23.07 24.79
N LEU A 198 1.57 22.91 25.89
CA LEU A 198 1.44 23.91 26.96
C LEU A 198 2.61 23.86 27.96
N SER A 199 3.57 22.96 27.74
CA SER A 199 4.77 22.76 28.57
C SER A 199 6.04 23.04 27.76
N ASP A 200 7.11 23.44 28.46
CA ASP A 200 8.44 23.66 27.87
C ASP A 200 8.97 22.37 27.20
N PRO A 201 9.31 22.40 25.89
CA PRO A 201 9.85 21.23 25.16
C PRO A 201 11.17 20.69 25.72
N ASN A 202 11.94 21.51 26.45
CA ASN A 202 13.23 21.12 27.03
C ASN A 202 13.10 20.42 28.40
N ARG A 203 11.87 20.20 28.88
CA ARG A 203 11.59 19.57 30.18
C ARG A 203 10.93 18.21 29.98
N PRO A 204 11.10 17.26 30.93
CA PRO A 204 10.42 15.99 30.88
C PRO A 204 8.89 16.17 30.87
N ILE A 205 8.19 15.22 30.26
CA ILE A 205 6.72 15.20 30.09
C ILE A 205 5.99 15.49 31.41
N GLY A 206 6.52 14.94 32.51
CA GLY A 206 6.16 15.30 33.87
C GLY A 206 7.26 14.87 34.83
N SER A 207 7.40 15.60 35.93
CA SER A 207 8.21 15.20 37.08
C SER A 207 7.27 15.06 38.27
N PHE A 208 7.20 13.86 38.83
CA PHE A 208 6.29 13.54 39.92
C PHE A 208 7.07 13.01 41.10
N LEU A 209 6.72 13.47 42.30
CA LEU A 209 7.16 12.88 43.54
C LEU A 209 5.96 12.13 44.12
N PHE A 210 6.01 10.80 44.10
CA PHE A 210 4.97 9.99 44.73
C PHE A 210 5.28 9.85 46.21
N LEU A 211 4.33 10.30 47.04
CA LEU A 211 4.35 10.22 48.50
C LEU A 211 3.13 9.39 48.89
N GLY A 212 3.33 8.38 49.73
CA GLY A 212 2.29 7.47 50.18
C GLY A 212 2.48 7.09 51.63
#